data_AF-A0A952UY53-F1
#
_entry.id   AF-A0A952UY53-F1
#
_cell.length_a   1.000
_cell.length_b   1.000
_cell.length_c   1.000
_cell.angle_alpha   90.00
_cell.angle_beta   90.00
_cell.angle_gamma   90.00
#
_symmetry.space_group_name_H-M   'P 1'
#
loop_
_entity.id
_entity.type
_entity.pdbx_description
1 polymer ?
#
loop_
_entity_poly.entity_id
_entity_poly.type
_entity_poly.pdbx_seq_one_letter_code
_entity_poly.pdbx_strand_id
1 'polypeptide(L)'
;MRARLGVLFPFALVSAGCSLRPWTPSVSVAFWSEDVPDAKEYTLPTSNELAQRWQNQPSSPWSRYHKATLISSVDPMGGHASLPDIQALDVLGEADAAAANLAKAGLPAGTMWLLDLRGAASCVFASRLSRDAADPVAPVVTFNNWPANTGLVPAEETLAGLVLYPPKLPPSDPAAIDRATPVFLLDSWRLAYRFDEPDDDVYDNRYMLQASDLPDAQTLKDRGITKVVYVVEDLDDAEVEEDDLYESFRAWSQAGIAIFFVDLDFLAKTDLSKPVDWALRFSPRSYYPKERWTLVDDPVFYGRARGGFGLAYGRPFITPGYRGWGWHYGSGSGGGGGWFRGSSGSGG
;
A
#
# COMPACT_ATOMS: atom_id res chain seq x y z
N MET A 1 -42.58 61.39 10.99
CA MET A 1 -42.99 60.82 9.68
C MET A 1 -41.78 60.07 9.14
N ARG A 2 -41.72 58.74 9.25
CA ARG A 2 -42.11 57.76 8.22
C ARG A 2 -41.43 58.00 6.86
N ALA A 3 -40.42 57.19 6.57
CA ALA A 3 -40.33 56.41 5.34
C ALA A 3 -39.39 55.21 5.57
N ARG A 4 -39.96 54.01 5.52
CA ARG A 4 -39.25 52.73 5.39
C ARG A 4 -38.99 52.53 3.90
N LEU A 5 -37.78 52.14 3.52
CA LEU A 5 -37.55 51.32 2.34
C LEU A 5 -36.85 50.05 2.79
N GLY A 6 -37.53 48.92 2.63
CA GLY A 6 -36.93 47.61 2.76
C GLY A 6 -36.13 47.27 1.51
N VAL A 7 -35.04 46.53 1.70
CA VAL A 7 -34.46 45.70 0.66
C VAL A 7 -34.15 44.35 1.29
N LEU A 8 -34.64 43.34 0.60
CA LEU A 8 -34.54 41.91 0.87
C LEU A 8 -33.07 41.45 0.85
N PHE A 9 -32.74 40.48 1.70
CA PHE A 9 -31.66 39.50 1.50
C PHE A 9 -31.70 38.97 0.04
N PRO A 10 -30.56 38.59 -0.59
CA PRO A 10 -29.82 37.36 -0.23
C PRO A 10 -28.29 37.54 -0.39
N PHE A 11 -27.39 36.71 0.13
CA PHE A 11 -27.22 35.29 -0.06
C PHE A 11 -26.34 34.76 1.08
N ALA A 12 -26.73 33.63 1.67
CA ALA A 12 -25.75 32.76 2.29
C ALA A 12 -24.80 32.30 1.18
N LEU A 13 -23.56 32.78 1.21
CA LEU A 13 -22.45 32.14 0.52
C LEU A 13 -22.25 30.78 1.20
N VAL A 14 -22.95 29.77 0.70
CA VAL A 14 -22.46 28.41 0.79
C VAL A 14 -21.25 28.40 -0.13
N SER A 15 -20.08 28.73 0.42
CA SER A 15 -18.83 28.30 -0.16
C SER A 15 -18.87 26.78 -0.11
N ALA A 16 -19.37 26.16 -1.19
CA ALA A 16 -18.86 24.88 -1.62
C ALA A 16 -17.38 25.11 -1.93
N GLY A 17 -16.58 25.25 -0.87
CA GLY A 17 -15.16 25.07 -0.98
C GLY A 17 -15.03 23.68 -1.56
N CYS A 18 -14.54 23.58 -2.78
CA CYS A 18 -13.86 22.38 -3.21
C CYS A 18 -12.74 22.18 -2.19
N SER A 19 -13.03 21.52 -1.07
CA SER A 19 -11.99 20.96 -0.23
C SER A 19 -11.38 19.89 -1.12
N LEU A 20 -10.32 20.27 -1.84
CA LEU A 20 -9.47 19.32 -2.51
C LEU A 20 -9.15 18.25 -1.45
N ARG A 21 -9.47 17.01 -1.77
CA ARG A 21 -9.19 15.89 -0.86
C ARG A 21 -7.66 15.87 -0.64
N PRO A 22 -7.20 15.52 0.57
CA PRO A 22 -5.78 15.54 0.86
C PRO A 22 -5.03 14.58 -0.06
N TRP A 23 -3.81 14.96 -0.43
CA TRP A 23 -2.95 14.14 -1.27
C TRP A 23 -2.38 12.99 -0.42
N THR A 24 -2.63 11.76 -0.83
CA THR A 24 -2.05 10.52 -0.26
C THR A 24 -1.12 9.88 -1.28
N PRO A 25 -0.25 8.94 -0.88
CA PRO A 25 0.67 8.30 -1.82
C PRO A 25 -0.01 7.69 -3.05
N SER A 26 -1.19 7.08 -2.91
CA SER A 26 -1.92 6.53 -4.06
C SER A 26 -2.57 7.57 -4.98
N VAL A 27 -2.80 8.80 -4.49
CA VAL A 27 -3.36 9.88 -5.31
C VAL A 27 -2.30 10.44 -6.24
N SER A 28 -1.07 10.66 -5.76
CA SER A 28 0.01 11.19 -6.60
C SER A 28 0.31 10.27 -7.79
N VAL A 29 0.24 8.95 -7.58
CA VAL A 29 0.38 7.92 -8.62
C VAL A 29 -0.57 8.15 -9.80
N ALA A 30 -1.82 8.53 -9.55
CA ALA A 30 -2.82 8.77 -10.59
C ALA A 30 -2.49 9.99 -11.48
N PHE A 31 -1.55 10.85 -11.06
CA PHE A 31 -1.20 12.07 -11.77
C PHE A 31 0.22 12.07 -12.36
N TRP A 32 1.17 11.34 -11.76
CA TRP A 32 2.61 11.55 -12.02
C TRP A 32 3.45 10.27 -12.09
N SER A 33 2.83 9.08 -12.12
CA SER A 33 3.59 7.82 -12.11
C SER A 33 4.46 7.64 -13.36
N GLU A 34 5.69 7.15 -13.17
CA GLU A 34 6.51 6.60 -14.25
C GLU A 34 5.77 5.42 -14.90
N ASP A 35 5.81 5.35 -16.23
CA ASP A 35 5.25 4.23 -16.99
C ASP A 35 5.77 2.88 -16.48
N VAL A 36 4.92 1.85 -16.55
CA VAL A 36 5.34 0.47 -16.28
C VAL A 36 6.43 0.10 -17.30
N PRO A 37 7.64 -0.30 -16.87
CA PRO A 37 8.72 -0.63 -17.78
C PRO A 37 8.39 -1.82 -18.68
N ASP A 38 9.10 -1.91 -19.82
CA ASP A 38 9.03 -3.07 -20.70
C ASP A 38 9.33 -4.37 -19.94
N ALA A 39 8.64 -5.44 -20.33
CA ALA A 39 8.81 -6.75 -19.70
C ALA A 39 10.12 -7.45 -20.13
N LYS A 40 10.64 -8.27 -19.22
CA LYS A 40 11.82 -9.11 -19.38
C LYS A 40 11.56 -10.48 -18.80
N GLU A 41 12.20 -11.50 -19.37
CA GLU A 41 12.09 -12.88 -18.89
C GLU A 41 12.91 -13.08 -17.61
N TYR A 42 12.25 -13.65 -16.59
CA TYR A 42 12.84 -14.02 -15.31
C TYR A 42 12.75 -15.52 -15.06
N THR A 43 13.78 -16.06 -14.40
CA THR A 43 13.67 -17.36 -13.73
C THR A 43 13.13 -17.11 -12.33
N LEU A 44 12.02 -17.74 -12.00
CA LEU A 44 11.34 -17.56 -10.73
C LEU A 44 11.75 -18.65 -9.74
N PRO A 45 12.01 -18.30 -8.47
CA PRO A 45 12.07 -19.28 -7.39
C PRO A 45 10.68 -19.88 -7.15
N THR A 46 10.64 -21.04 -6.49
CA THR A 46 9.40 -21.57 -5.93
C THR A 46 8.86 -20.66 -4.83
N SER A 47 7.56 -20.75 -4.53
CA SER A 47 6.94 -19.98 -3.44
C SER A 47 7.61 -20.26 -2.11
N ASN A 48 8.04 -21.49 -1.87
CA ASN A 48 8.79 -21.89 -0.67
C ASN A 48 10.17 -21.24 -0.59
N GLU A 49 10.93 -21.19 -1.69
CA GLU A 49 12.25 -20.54 -1.72
C GLU A 49 12.14 -19.04 -1.52
N LEU A 50 11.12 -18.42 -2.10
CA LEU A 50 10.84 -16.99 -1.93
C LEU A 50 10.36 -16.69 -0.50
N ALA A 51 9.48 -17.53 0.04
CA ALA A 51 9.01 -17.47 1.42
C ALA A 51 10.16 -17.61 2.43
N GLN A 52 11.11 -18.51 2.21
CA GLN A 52 12.29 -18.66 3.08
C GLN A 52 13.12 -17.37 3.22
N ARG A 53 13.06 -16.50 2.21
CA ARG A 53 13.77 -15.21 2.21
C ARG A 53 12.94 -14.12 2.87
N TRP A 54 11.66 -14.04 2.56
CA TRP A 54 10.80 -12.91 2.95
C TRP A 54 9.94 -13.14 4.20
N GLN A 55 9.71 -14.40 4.60
CA GLN A 55 8.92 -14.72 5.80
C GLN A 55 9.82 -14.72 7.03
N ASN A 56 9.41 -13.97 8.05
CA ASN A 56 10.03 -14.05 9.35
C ASN A 56 9.81 -15.44 9.97
N GLN A 57 10.75 -15.86 10.83
CA GLN A 57 10.60 -17.09 11.61
C GLN A 57 9.26 -17.08 12.39
N PRO A 58 8.57 -18.22 12.57
CA PRO A 58 7.30 -18.26 13.31
C PRO A 58 7.39 -17.74 14.75
N SER A 59 8.57 -17.81 15.37
CA SER A 59 8.84 -17.24 16.69
C SER A 59 8.97 -15.72 16.71
N SER A 60 9.14 -15.09 15.54
CA SER A 60 9.19 -13.64 15.42
C SER A 60 7.83 -13.04 15.80
N PRO A 61 7.81 -11.97 16.62
CA PRO A 61 6.57 -11.24 16.91
C PRO A 61 5.89 -10.67 15.67
N TRP A 62 6.67 -10.44 14.61
CA TRP A 62 6.21 -9.78 13.40
C TRP A 62 5.66 -10.76 12.35
N SER A 63 5.85 -12.07 12.55
CA SER A 63 5.44 -13.12 11.61
C SER A 63 3.94 -13.11 11.30
N ARG A 64 3.09 -12.83 12.29
CA ARG A 64 1.63 -12.82 12.17
C ARG A 64 1.07 -11.76 11.21
N TYR A 65 1.85 -10.73 10.88
CA TYR A 65 1.43 -9.63 10.01
C TYR A 65 1.80 -9.86 8.54
N HIS A 66 2.59 -10.90 8.25
CA HIS A 66 3.04 -11.21 6.91
C HIS A 66 1.88 -11.68 6.01
N LYS A 67 1.82 -11.17 4.77
CA LYS A 67 0.92 -11.64 3.71
C LYS A 67 1.71 -12.40 2.65
N ALA A 68 1.30 -13.64 2.41
CA ALA A 68 1.98 -14.54 1.47
C ALA A 68 1.36 -14.52 0.07
N THR A 69 0.33 -13.70 -0.19
CA THR A 69 -0.48 -13.73 -1.41
C THR A 69 0.38 -13.60 -2.67
N LEU A 70 1.17 -12.52 -2.77
CA LEU A 70 2.04 -12.30 -3.94
C LEU A 70 3.14 -13.36 -4.05
N ILE A 71 3.70 -13.81 -2.93
CA ILE A 71 4.70 -14.90 -2.91
C ILE A 71 4.11 -16.21 -3.44
N SER A 72 2.86 -16.52 -3.09
CA SER A 72 2.19 -17.76 -3.54
C SER A 72 1.84 -17.75 -5.03
N SER A 73 1.85 -16.58 -5.67
CA SER A 73 1.53 -16.44 -7.10
C SER A 73 2.62 -16.97 -8.04
N VAL A 74 3.84 -17.22 -7.55
CA VAL A 74 4.95 -17.70 -8.39
C VAL A 74 4.81 -19.16 -8.82
N ASP A 75 4.19 -20.02 -8.00
CA ASP A 75 4.08 -21.45 -8.31
C ASP A 75 3.23 -21.71 -9.56
N PRO A 76 2.05 -21.06 -9.75
CA PRO A 76 1.30 -21.13 -11.00
C PRO A 76 2.05 -20.69 -12.25
N MET A 77 3.11 -19.88 -12.13
CA MET A 77 3.90 -19.38 -13.26
C MET A 77 4.90 -20.42 -13.80
N GLY A 78 5.09 -21.56 -13.11
CA GLY A 78 5.88 -22.67 -13.63
C GLY A 78 7.39 -22.41 -13.71
N GLY A 79 7.91 -21.51 -12.87
CA GLY A 79 9.35 -21.23 -12.74
C GLY A 79 9.91 -20.19 -13.72
N HIS A 80 9.10 -19.66 -14.63
CA HIS A 80 9.48 -18.59 -15.54
C HIS A 80 8.33 -17.59 -15.73
N ALA A 81 8.63 -16.30 -15.81
CA ALA A 81 7.63 -15.29 -16.16
C ALA A 81 8.27 -14.09 -16.85
N SER A 82 7.48 -13.45 -17.71
CA SER A 82 7.77 -12.12 -18.23
C SER A 82 7.27 -11.11 -17.20
N LEU A 83 8.18 -10.40 -16.51
CA LEU A 83 7.85 -9.37 -15.53
C LEU A 83 8.44 -8.02 -15.97
N PRO A 84 7.96 -6.89 -15.47
CA PRO A 84 8.55 -5.59 -15.78
C PRO A 84 10.06 -5.51 -15.45
N ASP A 85 10.85 -4.83 -16.28
CA ASP A 85 12.26 -4.51 -15.98
C ASP A 85 12.33 -3.35 -14.99
N ILE A 86 12.01 -3.66 -13.73
CA ILE A 86 11.96 -2.66 -12.66
C ILE A 86 13.28 -1.93 -12.43
N GLN A 87 14.42 -2.44 -12.93
CA GLN A 87 15.72 -1.77 -12.79
C GLN A 87 15.80 -0.48 -13.61
N ALA A 88 14.85 -0.25 -14.54
CA ALA A 88 14.72 0.98 -15.31
C ALA A 88 13.97 2.10 -14.56
N LEU A 89 13.38 1.80 -13.41
CA LEU A 89 12.64 2.77 -12.59
C LEU A 89 13.60 3.60 -11.73
N ASP A 90 13.47 4.93 -11.77
CA ASP A 90 14.36 5.83 -11.04
C ASP A 90 14.17 5.70 -9.52
N VAL A 91 12.92 5.52 -9.07
CA VAL A 91 12.56 5.36 -7.65
C VAL A 91 13.29 4.18 -6.96
N LEU A 92 13.71 3.14 -7.69
CA LEU A 92 14.50 2.06 -7.10
C LEU A 92 15.91 2.52 -6.71
N GLY A 93 16.53 3.37 -7.52
CA GLY A 93 17.84 3.94 -7.23
C GLY A 93 17.79 4.87 -6.02
N GLU A 94 16.74 5.68 -5.91
CA GLU A 94 16.48 6.54 -4.77
C GLU A 94 16.24 5.74 -3.48
N ALA A 95 15.43 4.69 -3.57
CA ALA A 95 15.15 3.79 -2.45
C ALA A 95 16.41 3.04 -1.97
N ASP A 96 17.25 2.52 -2.89
CA ASP A 96 18.54 1.90 -2.51
C ASP A 96 19.47 2.93 -1.86
N ALA A 97 19.58 4.14 -2.41
CA ALA A 97 20.43 5.19 -1.85
C ALA A 97 19.99 5.62 -0.44
N ALA A 98 18.69 5.85 -0.25
CA ALA A 98 18.09 6.17 1.04
C ALA A 98 18.33 5.06 2.08
N ALA A 99 18.04 3.81 1.72
CA ALA A 99 18.24 2.66 2.58
C ALA A 99 19.72 2.42 2.91
N ALA A 100 20.62 2.55 1.93
CA ALA A 100 22.06 2.41 2.14
C ALA A 100 22.60 3.49 3.10
N ASN A 101 22.10 4.72 2.99
CA ASN A 101 22.48 5.80 3.88
C ASN A 101 21.94 5.58 5.30
N LEU A 102 20.68 5.15 5.42
CA LEU A 102 20.06 4.79 6.70
C LEU A 102 20.75 3.61 7.38
N ALA A 103 21.12 2.57 6.63
CA ALA A 103 21.87 1.42 7.16
C ALA A 103 23.21 1.85 7.76
N LYS A 104 23.92 2.79 7.12
CA LYS A 104 25.18 3.37 7.62
C LYS A 104 24.97 4.27 8.84
N ALA A 105 23.91 5.08 8.84
CA ALA A 105 23.54 5.94 9.96
C ALA A 105 23.13 5.14 11.21
N GLY A 106 22.62 3.92 11.01
CA GLY A 106 22.04 3.08 12.04
C GLY A 106 20.57 3.43 12.29
N LEU A 107 19.73 2.42 12.49
CA LEU A 107 18.32 2.63 12.77
C LEU A 107 18.13 3.05 14.24
N PRO A 108 17.30 4.07 14.53
CA PRO A 108 17.01 4.46 15.90
C PRO A 108 16.23 3.37 16.64
N ALA A 109 16.65 3.04 17.85
CA ALA A 109 15.95 2.08 18.71
C ALA A 109 14.49 2.50 19.00
N GLY A 110 13.65 1.49 19.23
CA GLY A 110 12.23 1.67 19.56
C GLY A 110 11.42 2.25 18.39
N THR A 111 11.78 1.90 17.16
CA THR A 111 11.16 2.43 15.94
C THR A 111 10.61 1.31 15.07
N MET A 112 9.37 1.47 14.60
CA MET A 112 8.83 0.69 13.47
C MET A 112 8.91 1.53 12.21
N TRP A 113 9.22 0.90 11.08
CA TRP A 113 9.27 1.56 9.78
C TRP A 113 8.14 1.05 8.89
N LEU A 114 7.45 1.96 8.22
CA LEU A 114 6.44 1.67 7.20
C LEU A 114 6.96 2.24 5.88
N LEU A 115 7.25 1.37 4.93
CA LEU A 115 7.71 1.74 3.59
C LEU A 115 6.50 1.77 2.67
N ASP A 116 5.96 2.96 2.44
CA ASP A 116 4.81 3.20 1.55
C ASP A 116 5.29 3.82 0.25
N LEU A 117 6.10 3.04 -0.46
CA LEU A 117 6.68 3.32 -1.76
C LEU A 117 6.02 2.43 -2.80
N ARG A 118 6.27 2.69 -4.09
CA ARG A 118 6.00 1.74 -5.17
C ARG A 118 6.54 0.38 -4.77
N GLY A 119 5.71 -0.67 -4.84
CA GLY A 119 6.01 -1.92 -4.11
C GLY A 119 7.40 -2.53 -4.43
N ALA A 120 7.91 -2.39 -5.65
CA ALA A 120 9.27 -2.76 -6.02
C ALA A 120 10.35 -1.98 -5.22
N ALA A 121 10.18 -0.67 -5.06
CA ALA A 121 11.07 0.19 -4.27
C ALA A 121 11.02 -0.16 -2.77
N SER A 122 9.83 -0.48 -2.22
CA SER A 122 9.69 -1.01 -0.85
C SER A 122 10.49 -2.30 -0.66
N CYS A 123 10.52 -3.19 -1.65
CA CYS A 123 11.34 -4.40 -1.63
C CYS A 123 12.84 -4.08 -1.62
N VAL A 124 13.30 -3.19 -2.52
CA VAL A 124 14.70 -2.76 -2.59
C VAL A 124 15.16 -2.17 -1.26
N PHE A 125 14.39 -1.23 -0.72
CA PHE A 125 14.71 -0.53 0.52
C PHE A 125 14.85 -1.50 1.70
N ALA A 126 13.84 -2.35 1.92
CA ALA A 126 13.86 -3.32 3.02
C ALA A 126 14.97 -4.35 2.87
N SER A 127 15.20 -4.82 1.64
CA SER A 127 16.29 -5.75 1.32
C SER A 127 17.65 -5.15 1.60
N ARG A 128 17.83 -3.87 1.26
CA ARG A 128 19.07 -3.14 1.52
C ARG A 128 19.32 -3.00 3.02
N LEU A 129 18.32 -2.58 3.78
CA LEU A 129 18.41 -2.51 5.24
C LEU A 129 18.71 -3.87 5.87
N SER A 130 18.02 -4.92 5.43
CA SER A 130 18.23 -6.29 5.95
C SER A 130 19.66 -6.80 5.77
N ARG A 131 20.32 -6.41 4.68
CA ARG A 131 21.68 -6.85 4.35
C ARG A 131 22.75 -6.01 5.05
N ASP A 132 22.54 -4.70 5.12
CA ASP A 132 23.62 -3.74 5.43
C ASP A 132 23.49 -3.10 6.82
N ALA A 133 22.32 -3.12 7.45
CA ALA A 133 22.17 -2.56 8.78
C ALA A 133 22.95 -3.39 9.82
N ALA A 134 23.55 -2.70 10.80
CA ALA A 134 24.28 -3.35 11.88
C ALA A 134 23.36 -4.17 12.80
N ASP A 135 22.17 -3.63 13.09
CA ASP A 135 21.15 -4.30 13.88
C ASP A 135 20.22 -5.15 13.01
N PRO A 136 19.71 -6.29 13.52
CA PRO A 136 18.77 -7.11 12.77
C PRO A 136 17.52 -6.33 12.37
N VAL A 137 17.09 -6.54 11.12
CA VAL A 137 15.86 -6.00 10.56
C VAL A 137 14.94 -7.17 10.23
N ALA A 138 13.64 -7.01 10.51
CA ALA A 138 12.59 -7.95 10.16
C ALA A 138 11.68 -7.32 9.08
N PRO A 139 11.93 -7.59 7.79
CA PRO A 139 11.01 -7.21 6.72
C PRO A 139 9.65 -7.90 6.91
N VAL A 140 8.56 -7.14 6.79
CA VAL A 140 7.18 -7.65 6.90
C VAL A 140 6.45 -7.31 5.62
N VAL A 141 6.28 -8.32 4.76
CA VAL A 141 5.56 -8.17 3.49
C VAL A 141 4.05 -8.05 3.76
N THR A 142 3.42 -7.00 3.24
CA THR A 142 1.96 -6.81 3.37
C THR A 142 1.21 -6.75 2.03
N PHE A 143 1.88 -7.07 0.92
CA PHE A 143 1.28 -7.13 -0.41
C PHE A 143 0.19 -8.21 -0.48
N ASN A 144 -1.06 -7.79 -0.70
CA ASN A 144 -2.23 -8.65 -0.71
C ASN A 144 -3.01 -8.57 -2.03
N ASN A 145 -2.32 -8.25 -3.12
CA ASN A 145 -2.81 -8.32 -4.49
C ASN A 145 -2.34 -9.59 -5.20
N TRP A 146 -3.01 -9.90 -6.31
CA TRP A 146 -2.63 -10.98 -7.23
C TRP A 146 -2.13 -10.36 -8.55
N PRO A 147 -1.03 -10.89 -9.14
CA PRO A 147 -0.56 -10.42 -10.44
C PRO A 147 -1.52 -10.85 -11.56
N ALA A 148 -1.82 -9.91 -12.44
CA ALA A 148 -2.57 -10.13 -13.66
C ALA A 148 -2.15 -9.09 -14.72
N ASN A 149 -1.95 -9.54 -15.96
CA ASN A 149 -1.61 -8.65 -17.09
C ASN A 149 -2.64 -7.52 -17.33
N THR A 150 -3.88 -7.72 -16.90
CA THR A 150 -4.97 -6.72 -16.98
C THR A 150 -5.29 -6.12 -15.61
N GLY A 151 -4.39 -6.28 -14.63
CA GLY A 151 -4.52 -5.73 -13.29
C GLY A 151 -4.46 -4.20 -13.32
N LEU A 152 -5.29 -3.55 -12.50
CA LEU A 152 -5.28 -2.09 -12.36
C LEU A 152 -3.99 -1.58 -11.70
N VAL A 153 -3.47 -2.33 -10.73
CA VAL A 153 -2.19 -2.09 -10.05
C VAL A 153 -1.16 -3.08 -10.61
N PRO A 154 0.06 -2.65 -10.99
CA PRO A 154 1.06 -3.51 -11.60
C PRO A 154 1.77 -4.37 -10.54
N ALA A 155 1.07 -5.37 -9.99
CA ALA A 155 1.58 -6.25 -8.95
C ALA A 155 2.81 -7.06 -9.40
N GLU A 156 2.99 -7.25 -10.71
CA GLU A 156 4.15 -7.86 -11.36
C GLU A 156 5.44 -7.08 -11.10
N GLU A 157 5.38 -5.76 -10.96
CA GLU A 157 6.53 -4.95 -10.58
C GLU A 157 6.97 -5.27 -9.15
N THR A 158 6.02 -5.30 -8.23
CA THR A 158 6.27 -5.67 -6.83
C THR A 158 6.79 -7.11 -6.74
N LEU A 159 6.26 -8.02 -7.56
CA LEU A 159 6.75 -9.39 -7.64
C LEU A 159 8.20 -9.45 -8.17
N ALA A 160 8.52 -8.70 -9.21
CA ALA A 160 9.90 -8.57 -9.70
C ALA A 160 10.83 -8.05 -8.59
N GLY A 161 10.35 -7.10 -7.77
CA GLY A 161 11.06 -6.60 -6.59
C GLY A 161 11.37 -7.68 -5.57
N LEU A 162 10.38 -8.49 -5.20
CA LEU A 162 10.55 -9.63 -4.28
C LEU A 162 11.56 -10.66 -4.81
N VAL A 163 11.55 -10.92 -6.12
CA VAL A 163 12.43 -11.91 -6.76
C VAL A 163 13.87 -11.40 -6.87
N LEU A 164 14.06 -10.16 -7.32
CA LEU A 164 15.38 -9.59 -7.63
C LEU A 164 16.13 -9.08 -6.41
N TYR A 165 15.42 -8.62 -5.38
CA TYR A 165 16.01 -8.01 -4.20
C TYR A 165 15.69 -8.77 -2.93
N PRO A 166 16.09 -10.04 -2.81
CA PRO A 166 15.85 -10.81 -1.60
C PRO A 166 16.60 -10.22 -0.40
N PRO A 167 15.98 -10.14 0.79
CA PRO A 167 16.67 -9.72 2.01
C PRO A 167 17.66 -10.82 2.47
N LYS A 168 18.39 -10.54 3.55
CA LYS A 168 19.17 -11.57 4.24
C LYS A 168 18.23 -12.62 4.82
N LEU A 169 18.66 -13.89 4.81
CA LEU A 169 17.88 -14.96 5.45
C LEU A 169 17.56 -14.59 6.91
N PRO A 170 16.33 -14.86 7.38
CA PRO A 170 15.94 -14.60 8.75
C PRO A 170 16.95 -15.21 9.74
N PRO A 171 17.35 -14.48 10.80
CA PRO A 171 18.29 -15.01 11.77
C PRO A 171 17.69 -16.23 12.50
N SER A 172 18.54 -17.17 12.89
CA SER A 172 18.16 -18.31 13.73
C SER A 172 18.33 -18.04 15.23
N ASP A 173 19.11 -17.03 15.61
CA ASP A 173 19.32 -16.62 17.00
C ASP A 173 18.04 -15.98 17.58
N PRO A 174 17.41 -16.56 18.62
CA PRO A 174 16.21 -16.01 19.25
C PRO A 174 16.37 -14.57 19.74
N ALA A 175 17.55 -14.20 20.24
CA ALA A 175 17.79 -12.84 20.70
C ALA A 175 17.87 -11.83 19.54
N ALA A 176 18.36 -12.25 18.37
CA ALA A 176 18.33 -11.44 17.17
C ALA A 176 16.92 -11.31 16.58
N ILE A 177 16.13 -12.39 16.63
CA ILE A 177 14.72 -12.40 16.19
C ILE A 177 13.88 -11.43 17.04
N ASP A 178 14.02 -11.47 18.37
CA ASP A 178 13.20 -10.67 19.28
C ASP A 178 13.52 -9.17 19.22
N ARG A 179 14.80 -8.81 19.01
CA ARG A 179 15.25 -7.41 18.90
C ARG A 179 15.20 -6.85 17.47
N ALA A 180 14.75 -7.62 16.50
CA ALA A 180 14.76 -7.20 15.10
C ALA A 180 13.82 -6.00 14.88
N THR A 181 14.34 -4.95 14.24
CA THR A 181 13.58 -3.75 13.90
C THR A 181 12.54 -4.09 12.84
N PRO A 182 11.22 -3.93 13.09
CA PRO A 182 10.21 -4.23 12.11
C PRO A 182 10.18 -3.17 11.00
N VAL A 183 10.23 -3.64 9.76
CA VAL A 183 10.12 -2.82 8.54
C VAL A 183 8.98 -3.40 7.71
N PHE A 184 7.83 -2.75 7.71
CA PHE A 184 6.66 -3.17 6.94
C PHE A 184 6.77 -2.63 5.52
N LEU A 185 6.58 -3.51 4.54
CA LEU A 185 6.58 -3.19 3.12
C LEU A 185 5.14 -3.04 2.67
N LEU A 186 4.79 -1.82 2.28
CA LEU A 186 3.52 -1.44 1.69
C LEU A 186 3.76 -1.09 0.22
N ASP A 187 2.67 -1.05 -0.53
CA ASP A 187 2.68 -0.60 -1.92
C ASP A 187 1.85 0.68 -2.00
N SER A 188 2.47 1.81 -2.36
CA SER A 188 1.79 3.11 -2.49
C SER A 188 0.70 3.07 -3.55
N TRP A 189 0.76 2.12 -4.49
CA TRP A 189 -0.25 1.96 -5.54
C TRP A 189 -1.44 1.09 -5.10
N ARG A 190 -1.44 0.53 -3.88
CA ARG A 190 -2.50 -0.41 -3.43
C ARG A 190 -3.92 0.19 -3.48
N LEU A 191 -4.04 1.51 -3.34
CA LEU A 191 -5.29 2.27 -3.47
C LEU A 191 -5.28 3.20 -4.71
N ALA A 192 -4.42 2.96 -5.70
CA ALA A 192 -4.37 3.79 -6.92
C ALA A 192 -5.75 3.86 -7.60
N TYR A 193 -6.05 4.99 -8.23
CA TYR A 193 -7.34 5.22 -8.91
C TYR A 193 -8.56 4.96 -8.00
N ARG A 194 -8.44 5.15 -6.68
CA ARG A 194 -9.47 4.85 -5.65
C ARG A 194 -10.84 5.50 -5.88
N PHE A 195 -10.90 6.54 -6.70
CA PHE A 195 -12.16 7.20 -7.04
C PHE A 195 -12.77 6.74 -8.35
N ASP A 196 -12.02 5.96 -9.13
CA ASP A 196 -12.42 5.49 -10.44
C ASP A 196 -13.02 4.08 -10.35
N GLU A 197 -13.99 3.84 -11.24
CA GLU A 197 -14.49 2.49 -11.51
C GLU A 197 -13.56 1.85 -12.55
N PRO A 198 -13.01 0.66 -12.28
CA PRO A 198 -12.21 -0.06 -13.27
C PRO A 198 -13.05 -0.35 -14.53
N ASP A 199 -12.42 -0.25 -15.69
CA ASP A 199 -13.04 -0.65 -16.95
C ASP A 199 -13.41 -2.14 -16.95
N ASP A 200 -14.38 -2.52 -17.79
CA ASP A 200 -14.96 -3.88 -17.79
C ASP A 200 -13.95 -4.99 -18.13
N ASP A 201 -12.83 -4.66 -18.78
CA ASP A 201 -11.73 -5.57 -19.13
C ASP A 201 -10.53 -5.52 -18.16
N VAL A 202 -10.58 -4.64 -17.15
CA VAL A 202 -9.53 -4.47 -16.14
C VAL A 202 -9.87 -5.29 -14.88
N TYR A 203 -8.92 -6.10 -14.43
CA TYR A 203 -9.00 -6.81 -13.17
C TYR A 203 -8.66 -5.87 -12.02
N ASP A 204 -9.64 -5.58 -11.16
CA ASP A 204 -9.42 -4.80 -9.95
C ASP A 204 -8.66 -5.65 -8.91
N ASN A 205 -7.34 -5.50 -8.89
CA ASN A 205 -6.43 -6.15 -7.96
C ASN A 205 -5.93 -5.21 -6.84
N ARG A 206 -6.63 -4.10 -6.62
CA ARG A 206 -6.35 -3.21 -5.48
C ARG A 206 -6.66 -3.92 -4.16
N TYR A 207 -6.03 -3.47 -3.08
CA TYR A 207 -6.25 -4.07 -1.75
C TYR A 207 -6.07 -3.04 -0.65
N MET A 208 -6.76 -3.25 0.48
CA MET A 208 -6.57 -2.47 1.70
C MET A 208 -5.83 -3.29 2.74
N LEU A 209 -5.03 -2.60 3.55
CA LEU A 209 -4.60 -3.14 4.82
C LEU A 209 -5.80 -3.18 5.78
N GLN A 210 -5.92 -4.27 6.52
CA GLN A 210 -6.86 -4.41 7.62
C GLN A 210 -6.20 -4.03 8.94
N ALA A 211 -7.01 -3.71 9.95
CA ALA A 211 -6.51 -3.44 11.30
C ALA A 211 -5.66 -4.59 11.88
N SER A 212 -5.87 -5.83 11.40
CA SER A 212 -5.07 -7.01 11.79
C SER A 212 -3.70 -7.08 11.13
N ASP A 213 -3.46 -6.30 10.08
CA ASP A 213 -2.27 -6.38 9.24
C ASP A 213 -1.14 -5.49 9.75
N LEU A 214 -1.44 -4.64 10.74
CA LEU A 214 -0.50 -3.80 11.45
C LEU A 214 -0.62 -4.04 12.97
N PRO A 215 0.46 -3.85 13.74
CA PRO A 215 0.41 -3.98 15.18
C PRO A 215 -0.44 -2.87 15.82
N ASP A 216 -1.26 -3.25 16.79
CA ASP A 216 -1.95 -2.27 17.63
C ASP A 216 -0.96 -1.53 18.54
N ALA A 217 -1.43 -0.43 19.15
CA ALA A 217 -0.59 0.41 19.98
C ALA A 217 -0.04 -0.31 21.22
N GLN A 218 -0.78 -1.28 21.77
CA GLN A 218 -0.33 -2.05 22.94
C GLN A 218 0.83 -2.97 22.54
N THR A 219 0.69 -3.66 21.41
CA THR A 219 1.73 -4.52 20.83
C THR A 219 3.02 -3.73 20.61
N LEU A 220 2.93 -2.51 20.05
CA LEU A 220 4.10 -1.65 19.87
C LEU A 220 4.76 -1.28 21.21
N LYS A 221 3.97 -0.85 22.20
CA LYS A 221 4.48 -0.48 23.54
C LYS A 221 5.13 -1.64 24.28
N ASP A 222 4.52 -2.82 24.25
CA ASP A 222 5.05 -4.03 24.89
C ASP A 222 6.41 -4.43 24.30
N ARG A 223 6.70 -3.97 23.07
CA ARG A 223 7.98 -4.15 22.37
C ARG A 223 8.92 -2.96 22.48
N GLY A 224 8.59 -1.96 23.31
CA GLY A 224 9.40 -0.76 23.48
C GLY A 224 9.42 0.15 22.24
N ILE A 225 8.52 -0.06 21.28
CA ILE A 225 8.38 0.81 20.11
C ILE A 225 7.59 2.05 20.54
N THR A 226 8.23 3.20 20.39
CA THR A 226 7.70 4.52 20.75
C THR A 226 7.61 5.44 19.54
N LYS A 227 8.09 4.99 18.38
CA LYS A 227 8.15 5.76 17.13
C LYS A 227 7.70 4.91 15.95
N VAL A 228 6.96 5.53 15.04
CA VAL A 228 6.69 5.01 13.70
C VAL A 228 7.27 5.99 12.70
N VAL A 229 8.10 5.51 11.78
CA VAL A 229 8.58 6.30 10.65
C VAL A 229 7.86 5.81 9.40
N TYR A 230 7.03 6.68 8.85
CA TYR A 230 6.29 6.48 7.61
C TYR A 230 7.09 7.10 6.47
N VAL A 231 7.54 6.26 5.54
CA VAL A 231 8.41 6.63 4.43
C VAL A 231 7.58 6.60 3.15
N VAL A 232 7.57 7.72 2.43
CA VAL A 232 7.01 7.84 1.07
C VAL A 232 8.10 8.19 0.08
N GLU A 233 7.74 8.22 -1.21
CA GLU A 233 8.66 8.58 -2.29
C GLU A 233 9.04 10.06 -2.18
N ASP A 234 8.03 10.94 -2.20
CA ASP A 234 8.17 12.40 -2.10
C ASP A 234 7.08 12.98 -1.17
N LEU A 235 7.47 13.91 -0.30
CA LEU A 235 6.56 14.64 0.59
C LEU A 235 5.82 15.78 -0.13
N ASP A 236 6.32 16.25 -1.26
CA ASP A 236 5.60 17.25 -2.08
C ASP A 236 4.33 16.64 -2.72
N ASP A 237 4.30 15.30 -2.83
CA ASP A 237 3.21 14.53 -3.44
C ASP A 237 2.30 13.81 -2.43
N ALA A 238 2.64 13.84 -1.13
CA ALA A 238 1.87 13.19 -0.07
C ALA A 238 1.77 14.08 1.17
N GLU A 239 0.58 14.63 1.41
CA GLU A 239 0.29 15.49 2.55
C GLU A 239 -0.09 14.71 3.81
N VAL A 240 -0.71 13.54 3.64
CA VAL A 240 -1.24 12.69 4.72
C VAL A 240 -0.97 11.21 4.43
N GLU A 241 -1.15 10.36 5.44
CA GLU A 241 -1.07 8.91 5.27
C GLU A 241 -2.15 8.37 4.34
N GLU A 242 -1.93 7.18 3.80
CA GLU A 242 -2.95 6.50 3.00
C GLU A 242 -4.24 6.20 3.81
N ASP A 243 -5.38 6.16 3.14
CA ASP A 243 -6.69 6.08 3.80
C ASP A 243 -6.88 4.83 4.65
N ASP A 244 -6.25 3.71 4.29
CA ASP A 244 -6.28 2.45 5.06
C ASP A 244 -5.37 2.45 6.30
N LEU A 245 -4.50 3.46 6.44
CA LEU A 245 -3.59 3.63 7.58
C LEU A 245 -4.13 4.57 8.66
N TYR A 246 -5.12 5.39 8.30
CA TYR A 246 -5.62 6.48 9.14
C TYR A 246 -6.00 6.03 10.57
N GLU A 247 -6.79 4.97 10.71
CA GLU A 247 -7.23 4.48 12.02
C GLU A 247 -6.06 3.97 12.88
N SER A 248 -5.11 3.25 12.27
CA SER A 248 -3.89 2.81 12.97
C SER A 248 -3.05 4.00 13.42
N PHE A 249 -2.85 5.00 12.56
CA PHE A 249 -2.09 6.20 12.88
C PHE A 249 -2.74 6.98 14.03
N ARG A 250 -4.06 7.13 14.01
CA ARG A 250 -4.81 7.77 15.11
C ARG A 250 -4.64 7.01 16.42
N ALA A 251 -4.79 5.69 16.40
CA ALA A 251 -4.65 4.85 17.59
C ALA A 251 -3.22 4.94 18.17
N TRP A 252 -2.19 4.91 17.33
CA TRP A 252 -0.79 5.06 17.76
C TRP A 252 -0.53 6.45 18.36
N SER A 253 -0.97 7.51 17.67
CA SER A 253 -0.79 8.89 18.14
C SER A 253 -1.50 9.14 19.48
N GLN A 254 -2.75 8.67 19.64
CA GLN A 254 -3.49 8.74 20.91
C GLN A 254 -2.81 7.96 22.04
N ALA A 255 -2.13 6.88 21.70
CA ALA A 255 -1.36 6.08 22.64
C ALA A 255 0.01 6.73 22.98
N GLY A 256 0.38 7.86 22.37
CA GLY A 256 1.65 8.55 22.62
C GLY A 256 2.83 7.97 21.84
N ILE A 257 2.57 7.19 20.79
CA ILE A 257 3.61 6.75 19.85
C ILE A 257 3.82 7.88 18.84
N ALA A 258 5.04 8.39 18.74
CA ALA A 258 5.37 9.46 17.82
C ALA A 258 5.36 8.94 16.38
N ILE A 259 4.79 9.70 15.45
CA ILE A 259 4.79 9.37 14.02
C ILE A 259 5.64 10.41 13.31
N PHE A 260 6.52 9.97 12.43
CA PHE A 260 7.36 10.83 11.61
C PHE A 260 7.13 10.51 10.15
N PHE A 261 6.89 11.55 9.36
CA PHE A 261 6.59 11.43 7.94
C PHE A 261 7.79 11.94 7.13
N VAL A 262 8.45 11.06 6.39
CA VAL A 262 9.70 11.33 5.68
C VAL A 262 9.63 10.83 4.24
N ASP A 263 10.43 11.43 3.36
CA ASP A 263 10.64 10.98 1.97
C ASP A 263 12.00 10.28 1.80
N LEU A 264 12.24 9.74 0.61
CA LEU A 264 13.52 9.10 0.24
C LEU A 264 14.67 10.10 0.28
N ASP A 265 14.46 11.31 -0.24
CA ASP A 265 15.48 12.37 -0.31
C ASP A 265 16.00 12.78 1.08
N PHE A 266 15.09 12.94 2.04
CA PHE A 266 15.41 13.23 3.43
C PHE A 266 16.30 12.14 4.04
N LEU A 267 16.05 10.87 3.76
CA LEU A 267 16.88 9.78 4.27
C LEU A 267 18.24 9.72 3.56
N ALA A 268 18.25 9.87 2.24
CA ALA A 268 19.45 9.88 1.41
C ALA A 268 20.41 11.04 1.76
N LYS A 269 19.89 12.21 2.12
CA LYS A 269 20.66 13.40 2.52
C LYS A 269 21.02 13.44 4.01
N THR A 270 21.05 12.29 4.69
CA THR A 270 21.51 12.25 6.09
C THR A 270 23.02 12.45 6.16
N ASP A 271 23.45 13.48 6.90
CA ASP A 271 24.87 13.81 7.11
C ASP A 271 25.54 12.75 8.00
N LEU A 272 26.37 11.92 7.39
CA LEU A 272 27.12 10.85 8.07
C LEU A 272 28.49 11.29 8.60
N SER A 273 28.86 12.57 8.50
CA SER A 273 30.14 13.07 9.02
C SER A 273 30.23 13.03 10.55
N LYS A 274 29.09 12.86 11.22
CA LYS A 274 28.92 12.75 12.67
C LYS A 274 27.81 11.75 13.01
N PRO A 275 27.77 11.22 14.25
CA PRO A 275 26.64 10.42 14.70
C PRO A 275 25.31 11.17 14.49
N VAL A 276 24.32 10.47 13.94
CA VAL A 276 23.02 11.06 13.61
C VAL A 276 22.17 11.15 14.87
N ASP A 277 21.78 12.37 15.25
CA ASP A 277 20.73 12.57 16.25
C ASP A 277 19.36 12.45 15.58
N TRP A 278 18.81 11.23 15.61
CA TRP A 278 17.50 10.95 15.03
C TRP A 278 16.36 11.71 15.68
N ALA A 279 16.45 12.05 16.98
CA ALA A 279 15.39 12.81 17.65
C ALA A 279 15.32 14.24 17.09
N LEU A 280 16.48 14.89 16.95
CA LEU A 280 16.56 16.21 16.35
C LEU A 280 16.21 16.19 14.86
N ARG A 281 16.70 15.19 14.12
CA ARG A 281 16.47 15.05 12.68
C ARG A 281 14.99 14.81 12.35
N PHE A 282 14.31 13.97 13.12
CA PHE A 282 12.89 13.66 12.90
C PHE A 282 11.93 14.71 13.46
N SER A 283 12.34 15.51 14.45
CA SER A 283 11.48 16.55 15.04
C SER A 283 10.72 17.42 14.02
N PRO A 284 11.33 17.99 12.97
CA PRO A 284 10.61 18.79 11.96
C PRO A 284 9.65 17.96 11.08
N ARG A 285 9.74 16.63 11.15
CA ARG A 285 8.93 15.67 10.38
C ARG A 285 7.84 15.02 11.23
N SER A 286 7.59 15.54 12.43
CA SER A 286 6.54 15.03 13.32
C SER A 286 5.17 15.14 12.65
N TYR A 287 4.43 14.05 12.67
CA TYR A 287 3.13 13.95 12.04
C TYR A 287 2.03 13.65 13.07
N TYR A 288 0.90 14.34 12.91
CA TYR A 288 -0.28 14.16 13.74
C TYR A 288 -1.48 13.92 12.82
N PRO A 289 -2.08 12.72 12.82
CA PRO A 289 -3.20 12.41 11.95
C PRO A 289 -4.38 13.33 12.31
N LYS A 290 -4.82 14.12 11.33
CA LYS A 290 -5.97 15.02 11.47
C LYS A 290 -7.24 14.26 11.18
N GLU A 291 -8.31 14.58 11.93
CA GLU A 291 -9.61 13.97 11.68
C GLU A 291 -10.07 14.24 10.24
N ARG A 292 -10.38 13.17 9.51
CA ARG A 292 -10.81 13.21 8.10
C ARG A 292 -11.71 12.04 7.76
N TRP A 293 -12.51 12.22 6.71
CA TRP A 293 -13.23 11.13 6.07
C TRP A 293 -12.29 10.37 5.15
N THR A 294 -12.31 9.05 5.26
CA THR A 294 -11.46 8.17 4.45
C THR A 294 -12.29 7.41 3.41
N LEU A 295 -11.60 6.82 2.44
CA LEU A 295 -12.18 5.87 1.49
C LEU A 295 -12.85 4.68 2.19
N VAL A 296 -12.35 4.27 3.36
CA VAL A 296 -12.91 3.17 4.16
C VAL A 296 -14.32 3.51 4.64
N ASP A 297 -14.59 4.80 4.88
CA ASP A 297 -15.90 5.31 5.29
C ASP A 297 -16.88 5.52 4.12
N ASP A 298 -16.41 5.43 2.86
CA ASP A 298 -17.24 5.65 1.67
C ASP A 298 -18.01 4.36 1.29
N PRO A 299 -19.34 4.28 1.51
CA PRO A 299 -20.12 3.09 1.14
C PRO A 299 -20.19 2.88 -0.38
N VAL A 300 -19.98 3.93 -1.19
CA VAL A 300 -20.03 3.85 -2.65
C VAL A 300 -18.74 3.24 -3.19
N PHE A 301 -17.63 3.43 -2.50
CA PHE A 301 -16.33 2.86 -2.90
C PHE A 301 -16.40 1.33 -3.07
N TYR A 302 -16.97 0.61 -2.08
CA TYR A 302 -17.13 -0.84 -2.18
C TYR A 302 -18.07 -1.27 -3.31
N GLY A 303 -19.03 -0.41 -3.68
CA GLY A 303 -19.88 -0.61 -4.86
C GLY A 303 -19.11 -0.49 -6.17
N ARG A 304 -18.25 0.54 -6.30
CA ARG A 304 -17.40 0.77 -7.49
C ARG A 304 -16.37 -0.33 -7.70
N ALA A 305 -15.82 -0.88 -6.62
CA ALA A 305 -14.81 -1.93 -6.69
C ALA A 305 -15.35 -3.30 -7.13
N ARG A 306 -16.67 -3.46 -7.34
CA ARG A 306 -17.33 -4.71 -7.80
C ARG A 306 -16.91 -5.99 -7.05
N GLY A 307 -16.43 -5.86 -5.81
CA GLY A 307 -15.92 -6.96 -4.98
C GLY A 307 -14.44 -7.35 -5.20
N GLY A 308 -13.69 -6.65 -6.06
CA GLY A 308 -12.27 -6.91 -6.36
C GLY A 308 -11.27 -6.44 -5.31
N PHE A 309 -11.71 -5.65 -4.33
CA PHE A 309 -10.83 -5.00 -3.35
C PHE A 309 -10.40 -5.92 -2.20
N GLY A 310 -9.67 -7.01 -2.47
CA GLY A 310 -8.89 -7.82 -1.50
C GLY A 310 -9.52 -8.25 -0.16
N LEU A 311 -10.82 -8.06 0.06
CA LEU A 311 -11.49 -8.13 1.37
C LEU A 311 -12.59 -9.18 1.41
N ALA A 312 -12.79 -9.71 2.61
CA ALA A 312 -13.88 -10.61 3.02
C ALA A 312 -15.31 -10.06 2.78
N TYR A 313 -15.45 -8.82 2.32
CA TYR A 313 -16.71 -8.16 1.98
C TYR A 313 -16.98 -8.04 0.47
N GLY A 314 -16.27 -8.78 -0.38
CA GLY A 314 -16.69 -9.08 -1.75
C GLY A 314 -18.01 -9.85 -1.77
N ARG A 315 -19.11 -9.21 -1.39
CA ARG A 315 -20.47 -9.67 -1.68
C ARG A 315 -20.92 -8.93 -2.93
N PRO A 316 -21.59 -9.60 -3.89
CA PRO A 316 -22.29 -8.88 -4.94
C PRO A 316 -23.28 -7.93 -4.27
N PHE A 317 -23.03 -6.63 -4.39
CA PHE A 317 -23.89 -5.61 -3.82
C PHE A 317 -25.13 -5.48 -4.71
N ILE A 318 -26.11 -6.38 -4.51
CA ILE A 318 -27.45 -6.19 -5.05
C ILE A 318 -28.15 -5.20 -4.12
N THR A 319 -28.03 -3.90 -4.37
CA THR A 319 -28.92 -2.92 -3.73
C THR A 319 -30.31 -3.12 -4.32
N PRO A 320 -31.33 -3.56 -3.55
CA PRO A 320 -32.70 -3.59 -4.06
C PRO A 320 -33.17 -2.14 -4.14
N GLY A 321 -33.08 -1.55 -5.34
CA GLY A 321 -33.63 -0.22 -5.62
C GLY A 321 -32.68 0.82 -6.20
N TYR A 322 -31.38 0.52 -6.39
CA TYR A 322 -30.51 1.44 -7.15
C TYR A 322 -30.72 1.22 -8.64
N ARG A 323 -31.78 1.83 -9.19
CA ARG A 323 -31.92 2.03 -10.64
C ARG A 323 -30.85 3.04 -11.05
N GLY A 324 -29.72 2.55 -11.52
CA GLY A 324 -28.74 3.36 -12.23
C GLY A 324 -29.45 4.18 -13.30
N TRP A 325 -29.23 5.48 -13.27
CA TRP A 325 -29.65 6.41 -14.32
C TRP A 325 -28.79 6.17 -15.56
N GLY A 326 -28.98 5.03 -16.20
CA GLY A 326 -28.52 4.76 -17.55
C GLY A 326 -29.44 5.47 -18.53
N TRP A 327 -29.03 6.66 -18.97
CA TRP A 327 -29.57 7.26 -20.18
C TRP A 327 -29.20 6.37 -21.37
N HIS A 328 -30.10 5.44 -21.73
CA HIS A 328 -30.02 4.70 -22.98
C HIS A 328 -30.43 5.61 -24.14
N TYR A 329 -29.47 6.12 -24.89
CA TYR A 329 -29.63 6.36 -26.33
C TYR A 329 -28.92 5.24 -27.07
N GLY A 330 -29.67 4.39 -27.77
CA GLY A 330 -29.11 3.27 -28.52
C GLY A 330 -30.19 2.32 -29.03
N SER A 331 -30.92 2.76 -30.05
CA SER A 331 -31.85 1.96 -30.84
C SER A 331 -31.12 0.92 -31.71
N GLY A 332 -31.62 -0.31 -31.75
CA GLY A 332 -31.29 -1.34 -32.74
C GLY A 332 -31.46 -2.74 -32.14
N SER A 333 -32.63 -3.37 -32.16
CA SER A 333 -33.28 -4.08 -33.27
C SER A 333 -32.55 -5.36 -33.72
N GLY A 334 -33.17 -6.52 -33.44
CA GLY A 334 -32.85 -7.86 -33.95
C GLY A 334 -32.26 -8.78 -32.87
N GLY A 335 -32.79 -9.95 -32.52
CA GLY A 335 -33.85 -10.79 -33.08
C GLY A 335 -33.46 -12.27 -32.89
N GLY A 336 -34.36 -13.09 -32.33
CA GLY A 336 -34.28 -14.56 -32.26
C GLY A 336 -33.52 -15.11 -31.05
N GLY A 337 -34.05 -15.97 -30.16
CA GLY A 337 -35.06 -17.00 -30.34
C GLY A 337 -34.39 -18.37 -30.38
N GLY A 338 -34.38 -19.11 -29.27
CA GLY A 338 -33.79 -20.46 -29.25
C GLY A 338 -33.83 -21.14 -27.88
N TRP A 339 -34.96 -21.79 -27.59
CA TRP A 339 -35.13 -22.75 -26.50
C TRP A 339 -34.37 -24.05 -26.83
N PHE A 340 -33.61 -24.62 -25.89
CA PHE A 340 -33.39 -26.07 -25.85
C PHE A 340 -33.33 -26.62 -24.42
N ARG A 341 -34.10 -27.69 -24.26
CA ARG A 341 -34.34 -28.51 -23.07
C ARG A 341 -33.66 -29.87 -23.29
N GLY A 342 -33.24 -30.53 -22.22
CA GLY A 342 -32.90 -31.96 -22.18
C GLY A 342 -31.39 -32.22 -22.18
N SER A 343 -30.87 -33.27 -21.55
CA SER A 343 -31.45 -34.42 -20.85
C SER A 343 -30.36 -35.01 -19.96
N SER A 344 -30.76 -35.49 -18.78
CA SER A 344 -30.04 -36.47 -17.97
C SER A 344 -29.74 -37.74 -18.76
N GLY A 345 -28.55 -38.31 -18.53
CA GLY A 345 -28.15 -39.64 -19.02
C GLY A 345 -27.07 -40.23 -18.14
N SER A 346 -27.49 -41.12 -17.25
CA SER A 346 -26.66 -42.03 -16.45
C SER A 346 -26.31 -43.29 -17.26
N GLY A 347 -25.10 -43.83 -17.08
CA GLY A 347 -24.80 -45.23 -17.42
C GLY A 347 -23.34 -45.45 -17.83
N GLY A 348 -22.61 -46.19 -17.00
CA GLY A 348 -21.24 -46.63 -17.23
C GLY A 348 -20.55 -46.99 -15.93
#